data_AF-A0A7K3Y6X5-F1
#
_entry.id   AF-A0A7K3Y6X5-F1
#
_cell.length_a   1.000
_cell.length_b   1.000
_cell.length_c   1.000
_cell.angle_alpha   90.00
_cell.angle_beta   90.00
_cell.angle_gamma   90.00
#
_symmetry.space_group_name_H-M   'P 1'
#
loop_
_entity.id
_entity.type
_entity.pdbx_description
1 polymer ?
#
loop_
_entity_poly.entity_id
_entity_poly.type
_entity_poly.pdbx_seq_one_letter_code
_entity_poly.pdbx_strand_id
1 'polypeptide(L)'
;MSVFLNRDRELSHLRKRYESGDPEFVVLYGRRRVGKSELINQFLRTATGVHLIAREESKHLQLRRFSAELGAYFNDPFLQKTGFSDWDSFFEYLIQRATDRIVIAIDEFPYLIKEDPSLPSMLQEYWDRRLKETKIFLILAGSSISMMESATMEYGSPLYGRRTGQILLQPLRFVHILDYMGDMKRAVEFYAVFGGTPAYIMAIDPEQEILENIEEKVMREDSFLFRDVEFVLRAELVEPRYYFSILFSLAGGNNRIGLICNDTGLSKSVV
;
A
#
# COMPACT_ATOMS: atom_id res chain seq x y z
N MET A 1 20.92 -9.97 2.47
CA MET A 1 19.59 -10.47 2.91
C MET A 1 18.70 -9.25 3.10
N SER A 2 17.47 -9.25 2.60
CA SER A 2 16.53 -8.13 2.86
C SER A 2 16.07 -8.19 4.31
N VAL A 3 16.45 -7.18 5.11
CA VAL A 3 16.02 -7.05 6.50
C VAL A 3 14.56 -6.55 6.53
N PHE A 4 13.70 -7.19 7.33
CA PHE A 4 12.35 -6.70 7.60
C PHE A 4 12.36 -5.92 8.91
N LEU A 5 12.20 -4.60 8.82
CA LEU A 5 12.35 -3.70 9.98
C LEU A 5 11.00 -3.47 10.67
N ASN A 6 10.94 -3.84 11.96
CA ASN A 6 9.81 -3.58 12.86
C ASN A 6 8.48 -4.20 12.35
N ARG A 7 7.34 -3.51 12.53
CA ARG A 7 5.97 -3.93 12.18
C ARG A 7 5.36 -5.03 13.05
N ASP A 8 5.93 -5.30 14.21
CA ASP A 8 5.40 -6.32 15.14
C ASP A 8 3.96 -6.00 15.58
N ARG A 9 3.63 -4.72 15.74
CA ARG A 9 2.28 -4.29 16.10
C ARG A 9 1.28 -4.61 14.99
N GLU A 10 1.59 -4.21 13.76
CA GLU A 10 0.73 -4.44 12.60
C GLU A 10 0.58 -5.94 12.30
N LEU A 11 1.67 -6.71 12.35
CA LEU A 11 1.63 -8.17 12.23
C LEU A 11 0.82 -8.82 13.35
N SER A 12 0.99 -8.37 14.60
CA SER A 12 0.21 -8.88 15.74
C SER A 12 -1.28 -8.60 15.56
N HIS A 13 -1.66 -7.42 15.04
CA HIS A 13 -3.06 -7.11 14.75
C HIS A 13 -3.64 -8.05 13.67
N LEU A 14 -2.89 -8.31 12.59
CA LEU A 14 -3.32 -9.24 11.54
C LEU A 14 -3.44 -10.67 12.07
N ARG A 15 -2.45 -11.15 12.84
CA ARG A 15 -2.46 -12.50 13.43
C ARG A 15 -3.61 -12.71 14.40
N LYS A 16 -3.86 -11.77 15.32
CA LYS A 16 -4.98 -11.87 16.27
C LYS A 16 -6.34 -12.01 15.58
N ARG A 17 -6.54 -11.24 14.49
CA ARG A 17 -7.75 -11.34 13.66
C ARG A 17 -7.78 -12.65 12.88
N TYR A 18 -6.63 -13.10 12.39
CA TYR A 18 -6.56 -14.36 11.65
C TYR A 18 -6.97 -15.54 12.53
N GLU A 19 -6.48 -15.54 13.77
CA GLU A 19 -6.73 -16.55 14.81
C GLU A 19 -8.15 -16.53 15.37
N SER A 20 -8.93 -15.44 15.24
CA SER A 20 -10.33 -15.44 15.69
C SER A 20 -11.19 -16.44 14.93
N GLY A 21 -10.82 -16.77 13.69
CA GLY A 21 -11.59 -17.63 12.80
C GLY A 21 -12.80 -16.95 12.15
N ASP A 22 -13.17 -15.74 12.59
CA ASP A 22 -14.27 -14.95 12.04
C ASP A 22 -13.93 -14.42 10.64
N PRO A 23 -14.93 -14.22 9.76
CA PRO A 23 -14.70 -13.55 8.48
C PRO A 23 -14.19 -12.13 8.69
N GLU A 24 -13.07 -11.82 8.06
CA GLU A 24 -12.38 -10.54 8.25
C GLU A 24 -12.27 -9.81 6.92
N PHE A 25 -12.52 -8.50 6.93
CA PHE A 25 -12.27 -7.58 5.84
C PHE A 25 -11.41 -6.43 6.36
N VAL A 26 -10.11 -6.54 6.10
CA VAL A 26 -9.09 -5.58 6.55
C VAL A 26 -8.67 -4.66 5.40
N VAL A 27 -8.70 -3.35 5.66
CA VAL A 27 -8.13 -2.35 4.75
C VAL A 27 -6.71 -2.00 5.18
N LEU A 28 -5.71 -2.22 4.31
CA LEU A 28 -4.30 -1.90 4.55
C LEU A 28 -3.82 -0.83 3.57
N TYR A 29 -3.69 0.41 4.02
CA TYR A 29 -3.41 1.54 3.15
C TYR A 29 -2.28 2.39 3.72
N GLY A 30 -1.67 3.21 2.89
CA GLY A 30 -0.53 4.02 3.27
C GLY A 30 0.34 4.34 2.06
N ARG A 31 1.18 5.36 2.19
CA ARG A 31 1.97 5.92 1.09
C ARG A 31 2.78 4.83 0.36
N ARG A 32 3.13 5.09 -0.90
CA ARG A 32 4.07 4.24 -1.64
C ARG A 32 5.36 4.02 -0.80
N ARG A 33 5.95 2.82 -0.88
CA ARG A 33 7.23 2.45 -0.23
C ARG A 33 7.25 2.30 1.28
N VAL A 34 6.11 2.41 1.98
CA VAL A 34 6.02 2.16 3.43
C VAL A 34 6.05 0.68 3.84
N GLY A 35 6.11 -0.25 2.87
CA GLY A 35 6.28 -1.69 3.11
C GLY A 35 4.99 -2.51 3.20
N LYS A 36 3.88 -2.08 2.56
CA LYS A 36 2.58 -2.79 2.60
C LYS A 36 2.66 -4.21 2.05
N SER A 37 3.17 -4.36 0.84
CA SER A 37 3.31 -5.67 0.18
C SER A 37 4.20 -6.61 0.98
N GLU A 38 5.28 -6.09 1.58
CA GLU A 38 6.16 -6.88 2.44
C GLU A 38 5.46 -7.27 3.76
N LEU A 39 4.66 -6.38 4.36
CA LEU A 39 3.85 -6.71 5.54
C LEU A 39 2.87 -7.86 5.24
N ILE A 40 2.21 -7.83 4.08
CA ILE A 40 1.33 -8.91 3.60
C ILE A 40 2.13 -10.21 3.45
N ASN A 41 3.28 -10.17 2.78
CA ASN A 41 4.14 -11.34 2.59
C ASN A 41 4.60 -11.94 3.92
N GLN A 42 5.03 -11.12 4.88
CA GLN A 42 5.45 -11.57 6.21
C GLN A 42 4.29 -12.17 7.00
N PHE A 43 3.08 -11.62 6.86
CA PHE A 43 1.87 -12.20 7.45
C PHE A 43 1.54 -13.58 6.85
N LEU A 44 1.60 -13.71 5.52
CA LEU A 44 1.34 -14.96 4.79
C LEU A 44 2.38 -16.06 5.04
N ARG A 45 3.57 -15.74 5.56
CA ARG A 45 4.51 -16.79 6.05
C ARG A 45 3.95 -17.58 7.23
N THR A 46 2.99 -17.01 7.96
CA THR A 46 2.36 -17.60 9.14
C THR A 46 0.88 -17.91 8.96
N ALA A 47 0.32 -17.63 7.78
CA ALA A 47 -1.10 -17.78 7.49
C ALA A 47 -1.31 -18.44 6.12
N THR A 48 -2.32 -19.30 6.02
CA THR A 48 -2.72 -19.90 4.74
C THR A 48 -3.39 -18.84 3.88
N GLY A 49 -2.80 -18.49 2.73
CA GLY A 49 -3.41 -17.55 1.81
C GLY A 49 -2.57 -17.17 0.61
N VAL A 50 -3.15 -16.30 -0.21
CA VAL A 50 -2.62 -15.86 -1.50
C VAL A 50 -2.53 -14.34 -1.54
N HIS A 51 -1.45 -13.84 -2.14
CA HIS A 51 -1.21 -12.44 -2.40
C HIS A 51 -1.41 -12.16 -3.89
N LEU A 52 -2.51 -11.47 -4.20
CA LEU A 52 -2.89 -11.04 -5.53
C LEU A 52 -2.52 -9.57 -5.70
N ILE A 53 -1.68 -9.24 -6.68
CA ILE A 53 -1.25 -7.85 -6.88
C ILE A 53 -2.01 -7.27 -8.07
N ALA A 54 -2.78 -6.21 -7.92
CA ALA A 54 -3.40 -5.50 -9.05
C ALA A 54 -2.36 -4.69 -9.85
N ARG A 55 -2.62 -4.53 -11.15
CA ARG A 55 -1.79 -3.71 -12.05
C ARG A 55 -2.68 -2.75 -12.82
N GLU A 56 -2.06 -1.72 -13.38
CA GLU A 56 -2.72 -0.83 -14.34
C GLU A 56 -2.86 -1.55 -15.70
N GLU A 57 -3.79 -2.49 -15.74
CA GLU A 57 -4.09 -3.39 -16.87
C GLU A 57 -5.61 -3.47 -17.05
N SER A 58 -6.07 -3.90 -18.23
CA SER A 58 -7.50 -4.09 -18.47
C SER A 58 -8.09 -5.17 -17.57
N LYS A 59 -9.39 -5.05 -17.24
CA LYS A 59 -10.13 -6.04 -16.44
C LYS A 59 -9.89 -7.48 -16.90
N HIS A 60 -9.88 -7.71 -18.21
CA HIS A 60 -9.66 -9.05 -18.78
C HIS A 60 -8.27 -9.63 -18.45
N LEU A 61 -7.20 -8.83 -18.60
CA LEU A 61 -5.84 -9.28 -18.29
C LEU A 61 -5.66 -9.50 -16.78
N GLN A 62 -6.24 -8.60 -15.99
CA GLN A 62 -6.22 -8.68 -14.54
C GLN A 62 -6.90 -9.96 -14.01
N LEU A 63 -8.10 -10.27 -14.50
CA LEU A 63 -8.82 -11.50 -14.17
C LEU A 63 -8.08 -12.75 -14.62
N ARG A 64 -7.50 -12.75 -15.83
CA ARG A 64 -6.68 -13.87 -16.33
C ARG A 64 -5.49 -14.14 -15.40
N ARG A 65 -4.83 -13.09 -14.92
CA ARG A 65 -3.70 -13.22 -13.99
C ARG A 65 -4.13 -13.74 -12.62
N PHE A 66 -5.19 -13.18 -12.04
CA PHE A 66 -5.76 -13.70 -10.80
C PHE A 66 -6.21 -15.15 -10.93
N SER A 67 -6.75 -15.55 -12.08
CA SER A 67 -7.11 -16.95 -12.36
C SER A 67 -5.89 -17.86 -12.35
N ALA A 68 -4.78 -17.44 -12.96
CA ALA A 68 -3.55 -18.22 -12.97
C ALA A 68 -2.95 -18.38 -11.57
N GLU A 69 -2.92 -17.28 -10.80
CA GLU A 69 -2.40 -17.26 -9.42
C GLU A 69 -3.26 -18.11 -8.48
N LEU A 70 -4.58 -17.92 -8.48
CA LEU A 70 -5.52 -18.71 -7.68
C LEU A 70 -5.56 -20.18 -8.13
N GLY A 71 -5.58 -20.42 -9.43
CA GLY A 71 -5.57 -21.77 -9.98
C GLY A 71 -4.30 -22.53 -9.61
N ALA A 72 -3.13 -21.88 -9.58
CA ALA A 72 -1.91 -22.49 -9.08
C ALA A 72 -1.98 -22.75 -7.56
N TYR A 73 -2.45 -21.77 -6.79
CA TYR A 73 -2.54 -21.88 -5.34
C TYR A 73 -3.48 -23.01 -4.87
N PHE A 74 -4.66 -23.13 -5.47
CA PHE A 74 -5.64 -24.18 -5.15
C PHE A 74 -5.45 -25.48 -5.92
N ASN A 75 -4.38 -25.59 -6.73
CA ASN A 75 -4.14 -26.72 -7.61
C ASN A 75 -5.37 -27.06 -8.49
N ASP A 76 -5.88 -26.04 -9.18
CA ASP A 76 -7.06 -26.06 -10.04
C ASP A 76 -6.67 -25.76 -11.50
N PRO A 77 -6.32 -26.81 -12.29
CA PRO A 77 -5.94 -26.65 -13.69
C PRO A 77 -7.08 -26.19 -14.59
N PHE A 78 -8.35 -26.33 -14.14
CA PHE A 78 -9.49 -25.86 -14.91
C PHE A 78 -9.54 -24.34 -14.87
N LEU A 79 -9.45 -23.74 -13.68
CA LEU A 79 -9.38 -22.28 -13.54
C LEU A 79 -8.20 -21.67 -14.30
N GLN A 80 -7.03 -22.31 -14.28
CA GLN A 80 -5.86 -21.84 -15.04
C GLN A 80 -6.11 -21.79 -16.56
N LYS A 81 -6.93 -22.70 -17.09
CA LYS A 81 -7.24 -22.79 -18.51
C LYS A 81 -8.38 -21.86 -18.93
N THR A 82 -9.46 -21.81 -18.15
CA THR A 82 -10.66 -21.05 -18.53
C THR A 82 -10.58 -19.59 -18.11
N GLY A 83 -9.98 -19.32 -16.96
CA GLY A 83 -10.01 -18.01 -16.31
C GLY A 83 -11.39 -17.62 -15.76
N PHE A 84 -11.43 -16.49 -15.07
CA PHE A 84 -12.65 -15.79 -14.70
C PHE A 84 -13.16 -14.93 -15.87
N SER A 85 -14.48 -14.95 -16.11
CA SER A 85 -15.13 -14.11 -17.11
C SER A 85 -15.33 -12.67 -16.64
N ASP A 86 -15.51 -12.49 -15.33
CA ASP A 86 -15.95 -11.28 -14.66
C ASP A 86 -15.61 -11.32 -13.16
N TRP A 87 -15.98 -10.28 -12.42
CA TRP A 87 -15.79 -10.23 -10.99
C TRP A 87 -16.76 -11.13 -10.22
N ASP A 88 -17.93 -11.42 -10.77
CA ASP A 88 -18.90 -12.35 -10.16
C ASP A 88 -18.32 -13.76 -10.06
N SER A 89 -17.82 -14.30 -11.16
CA SER A 89 -17.14 -15.60 -11.19
C SER A 89 -15.90 -15.65 -10.29
N PHE A 90 -15.18 -14.53 -10.14
CA PHE A 90 -14.10 -14.40 -9.17
C PHE A 90 -14.60 -14.52 -7.72
N PHE A 91 -15.63 -13.75 -7.33
CA PHE A 91 -16.15 -13.79 -5.96
C PHE A 91 -16.82 -15.12 -5.62
N GLU A 92 -17.58 -15.70 -6.55
CA GLU A 92 -18.16 -17.04 -6.39
C GLU A 92 -17.10 -18.10 -6.15
N TYR A 93 -15.99 -18.03 -6.88
CA TYR A 93 -14.85 -18.92 -6.66
C TYR A 93 -14.24 -18.75 -5.28
N LEU A 94 -14.02 -17.51 -4.83
CA LEU A 94 -13.49 -17.25 -3.48
C LEU A 94 -14.40 -17.83 -2.39
N ILE A 95 -15.71 -17.70 -2.53
CA ILE A 95 -16.69 -18.26 -1.58
C ILE A 95 -16.56 -19.78 -1.50
N GLN A 96 -16.44 -20.46 -2.65
CA GLN A 96 -16.27 -21.92 -2.70
C GLN A 96 -14.97 -22.39 -2.06
N ARG A 97 -13.92 -21.57 -2.12
CA ARG A 97 -12.60 -21.90 -1.54
C ARG A 97 -12.46 -21.50 -0.07
N ALA A 98 -13.28 -20.57 0.41
CA ALA A 98 -13.25 -20.07 1.78
C ALA A 98 -14.02 -20.94 2.79
N THR A 99 -14.15 -22.25 2.53
CA THR A 99 -14.67 -23.24 3.51
C THR A 99 -13.73 -23.39 4.70
N ASP A 100 -12.43 -23.32 4.42
CA ASP A 100 -11.35 -23.24 5.40
C ASP A 100 -10.80 -21.82 5.49
N ARG A 101 -10.09 -21.53 6.58
CA ARG A 101 -9.53 -20.21 6.86
C ARG A 101 -8.48 -19.87 5.81
N ILE A 102 -8.74 -18.84 5.01
CA ILE A 102 -7.86 -18.42 3.93
C ILE A 102 -7.74 -16.90 3.84
N VAL A 103 -6.51 -16.42 3.71
CA VAL A 103 -6.23 -15.02 3.41
C VAL A 103 -6.27 -14.81 1.90
N ILE A 104 -7.08 -13.87 1.44
CA ILE A 104 -7.03 -13.33 0.08
C ILE A 104 -6.59 -11.87 0.21
N ALA A 105 -5.32 -11.59 -0.09
CA ALA A 105 -4.80 -10.23 -0.06
C ALA A 105 -4.73 -9.65 -1.47
N ILE A 106 -5.54 -8.64 -1.76
CA ILE A 106 -5.54 -7.90 -3.02
C ILE A 106 -4.78 -6.59 -2.80
N ASP A 107 -3.55 -6.53 -3.31
CA ASP A 107 -2.70 -5.34 -3.24
C ASP A 107 -2.89 -4.44 -4.45
N GLU A 108 -2.63 -3.15 -4.29
CA GLU A 108 -2.92 -2.07 -5.23
C GLU A 108 -4.37 -2.06 -5.76
N PHE A 109 -5.35 -2.34 -4.88
CA PHE A 109 -6.79 -2.23 -5.12
C PHE A 109 -7.24 -0.94 -5.85
N PRO A 110 -6.61 0.24 -5.65
CA PRO A 110 -6.87 1.44 -6.45
C PRO A 110 -6.83 1.21 -7.97
N TYR A 111 -5.94 0.35 -8.48
CA TYR A 111 -5.91 0.06 -9.92
C TYR A 111 -7.17 -0.68 -10.39
N LEU A 112 -7.75 -1.56 -9.56
CA LEU A 112 -8.98 -2.26 -9.90
C LEU A 112 -10.18 -1.31 -9.91
N ILE A 113 -10.25 -0.39 -8.95
CA ILE A 113 -11.33 0.62 -8.89
C ILE A 113 -11.26 1.56 -10.09
N LYS A 114 -10.04 1.97 -10.47
CA LYS A 114 -9.82 2.87 -11.62
C LYS A 114 -10.28 2.23 -12.93
N GLU A 115 -10.01 0.93 -13.11
CA GLU A 115 -10.42 0.17 -14.29
C GLU A 115 -11.92 -0.19 -14.28
N ASP A 116 -12.47 -0.57 -13.13
CA ASP A 116 -13.89 -0.92 -12.97
C ASP A 116 -14.49 -0.25 -11.72
N PRO A 117 -15.07 0.96 -11.86
CA PRO A 117 -15.66 1.70 -10.75
C PRO A 117 -16.87 1.00 -10.09
N SER A 118 -17.43 -0.03 -10.72
CA SER A 118 -18.53 -0.82 -10.16
C SER A 118 -18.07 -1.85 -9.13
N LEU A 119 -16.77 -2.20 -9.11
CA LEU A 119 -16.21 -3.26 -8.28
C LEU A 119 -16.47 -3.09 -6.77
N PRO A 120 -16.36 -1.89 -6.15
CA PRO A 120 -16.71 -1.71 -4.74
C PRO A 120 -18.16 -2.09 -4.42
N SER A 121 -19.11 -1.78 -5.32
CA SER A 121 -20.52 -2.13 -5.15
C SER A 121 -20.75 -3.65 -5.29
N MET A 122 -20.07 -4.29 -6.25
CA MET A 122 -20.12 -5.75 -6.37
C MET A 122 -19.57 -6.41 -5.10
N LEU A 123 -18.41 -5.97 -4.62
CA LEU A 123 -17.82 -6.50 -3.38
C LEU A 123 -18.73 -6.25 -2.16
N GLN A 124 -19.40 -5.10 -2.07
CA GLN A 124 -20.39 -4.85 -1.02
C GLN A 124 -21.48 -5.93 -1.03
N GLU A 125 -22.06 -6.21 -2.20
CA GLU A 125 -23.11 -7.22 -2.34
C GLU A 125 -22.62 -8.62 -1.90
N TYR A 126 -21.46 -9.05 -2.42
CA TYR A 126 -20.89 -10.35 -2.07
C TYR A 126 -20.49 -10.44 -0.60
N TRP A 127 -19.96 -9.36 -0.03
CA TRP A 127 -19.64 -9.29 1.40
C TRP A 127 -20.89 -9.44 2.25
N ASP A 128 -21.92 -8.63 1.97
CA ASP A 128 -23.13 -8.57 2.77
C ASP A 128 -23.98 -9.85 2.67
N ARG A 129 -23.91 -10.58 1.55
CA ARG A 129 -24.73 -11.76 1.31
C ARG A 129 -24.03 -13.09 1.57
N ARG A 130 -22.71 -13.18 1.35
CA ARG A 130 -22.03 -14.49 1.27
C ARG A 130 -20.66 -14.52 1.92
N LEU A 131 -19.73 -13.62 1.59
CA LEU A 131 -18.35 -13.71 2.09
C LEU A 131 -18.27 -13.60 3.62
N LYS A 132 -19.12 -12.77 4.24
CA LYS A 132 -19.20 -12.64 5.70
C LYS A 132 -19.76 -13.89 6.42
N GLU A 133 -20.19 -14.92 5.68
CA GLU A 133 -20.64 -16.21 6.21
C GLU A 133 -19.59 -17.31 5.98
N THR A 134 -18.45 -16.98 5.37
CA THR A 134 -17.32 -17.89 5.11
C THR A 134 -16.20 -17.72 6.14
N LYS A 135 -15.08 -18.41 5.97
CA LYS A 135 -13.85 -18.21 6.77
C LYS A 135 -12.83 -17.29 6.10
N ILE A 136 -13.23 -16.52 5.10
CA ILE A 136 -12.33 -15.64 4.36
C ILE A 136 -11.70 -14.58 5.27
N PHE A 137 -10.42 -14.29 5.04
CA PHE A 137 -9.71 -13.13 5.54
C PHE A 137 -9.31 -12.28 4.34
N LEU A 138 -10.16 -11.33 3.98
CA LEU A 138 -9.93 -10.42 2.84
C LEU A 138 -9.07 -9.24 3.30
N ILE A 139 -7.95 -9.01 2.61
CA ILE A 139 -7.17 -7.78 2.74
C ILE A 139 -7.29 -6.99 1.43
N LEU A 140 -7.75 -5.75 1.51
CA LEU A 140 -7.60 -4.80 0.41
C LEU A 140 -6.50 -3.81 0.75
N ALA A 141 -5.45 -3.79 -0.07
CA ALA A 141 -4.33 -2.89 0.11
C ALA A 141 -4.14 -1.92 -1.05
N GLY A 142 -3.58 -0.75 -0.78
CA GLY A 142 -3.38 0.26 -1.82
C GLY A 142 -2.46 1.40 -1.40
N SER A 143 -1.66 1.91 -2.35
CA SER A 143 -0.77 3.05 -2.08
C SER A 143 -1.47 4.40 -2.07
N SER A 144 -2.50 4.55 -2.90
CA SER A 144 -3.30 5.78 -2.97
C SER A 144 -4.19 5.90 -1.73
N ILE A 145 -3.75 6.71 -0.76
CA ILE A 145 -4.49 6.90 0.50
C ILE A 145 -5.88 7.47 0.21
N SER A 146 -5.96 8.52 -0.61
CA SER A 146 -7.21 9.19 -0.94
C SER A 146 -8.22 8.26 -1.62
N MET A 147 -7.77 7.44 -2.58
CA MET A 147 -8.65 6.48 -3.25
C MET A 147 -9.09 5.35 -2.30
N MET A 148 -8.22 4.88 -1.42
CA MET A 148 -8.59 3.87 -0.43
C MET A 148 -9.60 4.44 0.59
N GLU A 149 -9.42 5.67 1.04
CA GLU A 149 -10.35 6.36 1.94
C GLU A 149 -11.71 6.58 1.27
N SER A 150 -11.74 7.10 0.04
CA SER A 150 -12.99 7.32 -0.70
C SER A 150 -13.69 6.01 -1.07
N ALA A 151 -12.94 4.98 -1.43
CA ALA A 151 -13.51 3.70 -1.81
C ALA A 151 -13.92 2.82 -0.63
N THR A 152 -13.46 3.06 0.61
CA THR A 152 -13.73 2.16 1.76
C THR A 152 -14.16 2.81 3.07
N MET A 153 -13.99 4.13 3.23
CA MET A 153 -14.15 4.82 4.53
C MET A 153 -15.08 6.02 4.50
N GLU A 154 -15.31 6.64 3.34
CA GLU A 154 -16.30 7.71 3.21
C GLU A 154 -17.73 7.19 3.33
N TYR A 155 -18.63 7.99 3.92
CA TYR A 155 -20.02 7.58 4.14
C TYR A 155 -20.77 7.17 2.86
N GLY A 156 -20.41 7.78 1.71
CA GLY A 156 -20.97 7.45 0.41
C GLY A 156 -20.36 6.20 -0.26
N SER A 157 -19.30 5.62 0.32
CA SER A 157 -18.66 4.42 -0.22
C SER A 157 -19.57 3.19 -0.07
N PRO A 158 -19.67 2.33 -1.11
CA PRO A 158 -20.31 1.02 -0.96
C PRO A 158 -19.68 0.15 0.14
N LEU A 159 -18.38 0.26 0.37
CA LEU A 159 -17.66 -0.56 1.36
C LEU A 159 -17.69 0.06 2.77
N TYR A 160 -18.36 1.22 2.95
CA TYR A 160 -18.50 1.88 4.24
C TYR A 160 -19.15 0.95 5.28
N GLY A 161 -18.50 0.84 6.44
CA GLY A 161 -18.99 0.03 7.57
C GLY A 161 -18.83 -1.49 7.41
N ARG A 162 -18.24 -1.99 6.31
CA ARG A 162 -18.05 -3.44 6.09
C ARG A 162 -16.69 -3.94 6.54
N ARG A 163 -15.70 -3.05 6.61
CA ARG A 163 -14.36 -3.41 7.11
C ARG A 163 -14.43 -3.79 8.58
N THR A 164 -13.83 -4.92 8.92
CA THR A 164 -13.68 -5.39 10.31
C THR A 164 -12.41 -4.84 10.93
N GLY A 165 -11.43 -4.47 10.11
CA GLY A 165 -10.16 -3.88 10.54
C GLY A 165 -9.60 -2.87 9.54
N GLN A 166 -8.70 -2.02 10.03
CA GLN A 166 -7.98 -1.07 9.20
C GLN A 166 -6.57 -0.85 9.73
N ILE A 167 -5.61 -0.70 8.83
CA ILE A 167 -4.21 -0.37 9.14
C ILE A 167 -3.78 0.73 8.18
N LEU A 168 -3.54 1.92 8.72
CA LEU A 168 -2.81 2.96 8.03
C LEU A 168 -1.32 2.74 8.30
N LEU A 169 -0.62 2.17 7.33
CA LEU A 169 0.80 1.87 7.45
C LEU A 169 1.63 3.14 7.27
N GLN A 170 2.08 3.69 8.40
CA GLN A 170 2.91 4.89 8.45
C GLN A 170 4.39 4.57 8.22
N PRO A 171 5.22 5.55 7.82
CA PRO A 171 6.68 5.42 7.87
C PRO A 171 7.18 4.96 9.25
N LEU A 172 8.34 4.32 9.29
CA LEU A 172 9.00 3.93 10.53
C LEU A 172 9.30 5.18 11.37
N ARG A 173 9.16 5.04 12.69
CA ARG A 173 9.55 6.09 13.63
C ARG A 173 11.06 6.06 13.83
N PHE A 174 11.60 7.19 14.24
CA PHE A 174 13.02 7.34 14.61
C PHE A 174 13.53 6.18 15.48
N VAL A 175 12.78 5.79 16.51
CA VAL A 175 13.15 4.70 17.42
C VAL A 175 13.41 3.36 16.69
N HIS A 176 12.65 3.06 15.62
CA HIS A 176 12.87 1.83 14.86
C HIS A 176 14.14 1.90 14.00
N ILE A 177 14.53 3.10 13.58
CA ILE A 177 15.78 3.34 12.84
C ILE A 177 16.96 3.31 13.78
N LEU A 178 16.81 3.86 14.99
CA LEU A 178 17.80 3.75 16.06
C LEU A 178 18.10 2.29 16.39
N ASP A 179 17.06 1.46 16.56
CA ASP A 179 17.22 0.03 16.84
C ASP A 179 17.96 -0.70 15.70
N TYR A 180 17.72 -0.30 14.44
CA TYR A 180 18.40 -0.88 13.28
C TYR A 180 19.87 -0.45 13.17
N MET A 181 20.15 0.84 13.40
CA MET A 181 21.48 1.41 13.27
C MET A 181 22.39 1.05 14.45
N GLY A 182 21.82 0.85 15.64
CA GLY A 182 22.59 0.60 16.86
C GLY A 182 23.41 1.80 17.37
N ASP A 183 23.43 2.91 16.62
CA ASP A 183 24.17 4.12 16.95
C ASP A 183 23.27 5.36 16.86
N MET A 184 23.25 6.16 17.93
CA MET A 184 22.40 7.33 18.06
C MET A 184 22.75 8.41 17.03
N LYS A 185 24.05 8.68 16.82
CA LYS A 185 24.50 9.74 15.92
C LYS A 185 24.11 9.41 14.48
N ARG A 186 24.44 8.20 14.02
CA ARG A 186 24.09 7.70 12.68
C ARG A 186 22.58 7.68 12.50
N ALA A 187 21.82 7.20 13.49
CA ALA A 187 20.37 7.21 13.40
C ALA A 187 19.80 8.61 13.18
N VAL A 188 20.32 9.65 13.87
CA VAL A 188 19.90 11.05 13.63
C VAL A 188 20.25 11.48 12.22
N GLU A 189 21.50 11.26 11.78
CA GLU A 189 21.98 11.68 10.46
C GLU A 189 21.15 11.06 9.33
N PHE A 190 20.97 9.73 9.35
CA PHE A 190 20.21 9.03 8.33
C PHE A 190 18.71 9.33 8.39
N TYR A 191 18.11 9.41 9.58
CA TYR A 191 16.69 9.74 9.70
C TYR A 191 16.39 11.18 9.27
N ALA A 192 17.30 12.12 9.50
CA ALA A 192 17.15 13.51 9.05
C ALA A 192 17.10 13.63 7.52
N VAL A 193 17.84 12.78 6.81
CA VAL A 193 17.94 12.81 5.34
C VAL A 193 16.90 11.92 4.67
N PHE A 194 16.78 10.67 5.10
CA PHE A 194 15.97 9.63 4.44
C PHE A 194 14.60 9.42 5.12
N GLY A 195 14.39 10.00 6.30
CA GLY A 195 13.15 9.89 7.04
C GLY A 195 12.85 8.45 7.49
N GLY A 196 11.57 8.16 7.67
CA GLY A 196 11.09 6.85 8.12
C GLY A 196 10.70 5.87 7.02
N THR A 197 10.83 6.23 5.74
CA THR A 197 10.35 5.37 4.65
C THR A 197 11.25 4.14 4.53
N PRO A 198 10.74 2.90 4.74
CA PRO A 198 11.56 1.69 4.72
C PRO A 198 12.38 1.53 3.44
N ALA A 199 11.81 1.77 2.26
CA ALA A 199 12.58 1.63 1.02
C ALA A 199 13.77 2.60 0.92
N TYR A 200 13.72 3.76 1.58
CA TYR A 200 14.82 4.73 1.57
C TYR A 200 15.92 4.28 2.53
N ILE A 201 15.52 3.85 3.73
CA ILE A 201 16.43 3.29 4.74
C ILE A 201 17.05 1.95 4.31
N MET A 202 16.38 1.19 3.45
CA MET A 202 16.95 -0.06 2.91
C MET A 202 17.86 0.18 1.70
N ALA A 203 17.84 1.37 1.10
CA ALA A 203 18.68 1.73 -0.06
C ALA A 203 20.04 2.31 0.33
N ILE A 204 20.19 2.76 1.57
CA ILE A 204 21.45 3.30 2.11
C ILE A 204 22.43 2.19 2.46
N ASP A 205 23.70 2.53 2.45
CA ASP A 205 24.76 1.70 3.03
C ASP A 205 25.03 2.20 4.47
N PRO A 206 24.69 1.40 5.50
CA PRO A 206 24.87 1.80 6.89
C PRO A 206 26.33 1.82 7.34
N GLU A 207 27.30 1.38 6.53
CA GLU A 207 28.74 1.43 6.82
C GLU A 207 29.41 2.70 6.26
N GLN A 208 28.82 3.31 5.21
CA GLN A 208 29.33 4.54 4.59
C GLN A 208 28.97 5.79 5.39
N GLU A 209 29.73 6.87 5.23
CA GLU A 209 29.38 8.16 5.83
C GLU A 209 28.10 8.75 5.22
N ILE A 210 27.42 9.63 5.96
CA ILE A 210 26.14 10.21 5.50
C ILE A 210 26.28 10.99 4.19
N LEU A 211 27.39 11.71 4.00
CA LEU A 211 27.63 12.48 2.78
C LEU A 211 27.83 11.58 1.55
N GLU A 212 28.50 10.43 1.72
CA GLU A 212 28.67 9.45 0.65
C GLU A 212 27.31 8.86 0.24
N ASN A 213 26.46 8.53 1.22
CA ASN A 213 25.10 8.09 0.95
C ASN A 213 24.26 9.15 0.23
N ILE A 214 24.41 10.43 0.59
CA ILE A 214 23.70 11.52 -0.10
C ILE A 214 24.17 11.61 -1.56
N GLU A 215 25.49 11.62 -1.78
CA GLU A 215 26.06 11.69 -3.12
C GLU A 215 25.58 10.50 -3.97
N GLU A 216 25.77 9.28 -3.47
CA GLU A 216 25.44 8.08 -4.21
C GLU A 216 23.94 7.85 -4.38
N LYS A 217 23.15 8.01 -3.30
CA LYS A 217 21.75 7.59 -3.31
C LYS A 217 20.82 8.73 -3.73
N VAL A 218 21.16 9.99 -3.48
CA VAL A 218 20.26 11.13 -3.75
C VAL A 218 20.71 11.97 -4.93
N MET A 219 22.01 12.25 -5.09
CA MET A 219 22.50 13.21 -6.09
C MET A 219 22.80 12.59 -7.46
N ARG A 220 23.10 11.30 -7.50
CA ARG A 220 23.34 10.59 -8.75
C ARG A 220 22.06 10.39 -9.55
N GLU A 221 22.06 10.82 -10.82
CA GLU A 221 20.90 10.71 -11.71
C GLU A 221 20.47 9.25 -12.00
N ASP A 222 21.43 8.32 -11.95
CA ASP A 222 21.19 6.88 -12.12
C ASP A 222 20.69 6.21 -10.83
N SER A 223 20.63 6.94 -9.71
CA SER A 223 20.12 6.42 -8.45
C SER A 223 18.60 6.37 -8.41
N PHE A 224 18.11 5.31 -7.77
CA PHE A 224 16.70 5.07 -7.49
C PHE A 224 15.99 6.20 -6.73
N LEU A 225 16.66 6.90 -5.80
CA LEU A 225 15.99 7.97 -5.02
C LEU A 225 15.94 9.30 -5.75
N PHE A 226 16.81 9.54 -6.73
CA PHE A 226 16.94 10.83 -7.41
C PHE A 226 15.60 11.34 -7.99
N ARG A 227 14.87 10.47 -8.70
CA ARG A 227 13.54 10.82 -9.27
C ARG A 227 12.35 10.35 -8.46
N ASP A 228 12.57 9.58 -7.39
CA ASP A 228 11.45 8.92 -6.73
C ASP A 228 10.50 9.90 -6.04
N VAL A 229 11.03 10.92 -5.37
CA VAL A 229 10.19 11.90 -4.69
C VAL A 229 9.24 12.56 -5.68
N GLU A 230 9.74 12.89 -6.87
CA GLU A 230 8.94 13.43 -7.96
C GLU A 230 7.86 12.42 -8.42
N PHE A 231 8.23 11.15 -8.64
CA PHE A 231 7.29 10.12 -9.07
C PHE A 231 6.19 9.87 -8.04
N VAL A 232 6.52 9.80 -6.75
CA VAL A 232 5.53 9.61 -5.68
C VAL A 232 4.58 10.80 -5.62
N LEU A 233 5.08 12.03 -5.68
CA LEU A 233 4.23 13.23 -5.65
C LEU A 233 3.29 13.27 -6.86
N ARG A 234 3.79 12.94 -8.06
CA ARG A 234 2.96 12.90 -9.28
C ARG A 234 1.89 11.81 -9.24
N ALA A 235 2.15 10.69 -8.57
CA ALA A 235 1.21 9.58 -8.47
C ALA A 235 0.10 9.82 -7.43
N GLU A 236 0.41 10.54 -6.34
CA GLU A 236 -0.52 10.73 -5.21
C GLU A 236 -1.35 12.02 -5.31
N LEU A 237 -0.89 13.02 -6.07
CA LEU A 237 -1.47 14.36 -6.08
C LEU A 237 -2.22 14.64 -7.40
N VAL A 238 -3.41 15.24 -7.28
CA VAL A 238 -4.25 15.59 -8.43
C VAL A 238 -3.64 16.72 -9.28
N GLU A 239 -3.06 17.73 -8.62
CA GLU A 239 -2.44 18.89 -9.28
C GLU A 239 -0.97 19.05 -8.84
N PRO A 240 -0.05 18.16 -9.25
CA PRO A 240 1.33 18.16 -8.76
C PRO A 240 2.07 19.49 -8.94
N ARG A 241 1.72 20.25 -9.98
CA ARG A 241 2.33 21.57 -10.28
C ARG A 241 2.25 22.53 -9.10
N TYR A 242 1.14 22.59 -8.37
CA TYR A 242 0.99 23.51 -7.25
C TYR A 242 1.89 23.11 -6.08
N TYR A 243 1.97 21.81 -5.80
CA TYR A 243 2.86 21.29 -4.77
C TYR A 243 4.33 21.48 -5.13
N PHE A 244 4.73 21.28 -6.40
CA PHE A 244 6.09 21.57 -6.83
C PHE A 244 6.42 23.06 -6.71
N SER A 245 5.51 23.98 -7.06
CA SER A 245 5.72 25.42 -6.84
C SER A 245 5.88 25.76 -5.36
N ILE A 246 5.04 25.17 -4.49
CA ILE A 246 5.14 25.38 -3.04
C ILE A 246 6.47 24.84 -2.49
N LEU A 247 6.88 23.64 -2.90
CA LEU A 247 8.15 23.03 -2.50
C LEU A 247 9.36 23.84 -2.99
N PHE A 248 9.31 24.35 -4.22
CA PHE A 248 10.34 25.25 -4.77
C PHE A 248 10.47 26.53 -3.94
N SER A 249 9.32 27.15 -3.58
CA SER A 249 9.30 28.34 -2.74
C SER A 249 9.84 28.09 -1.33
N LEU A 250 9.45 26.96 -0.72
CA LEU A 250 9.97 26.52 0.58
C LEU A 250 11.48 26.29 0.54
N ALA A 251 12.00 25.67 -0.52
CA ALA A 251 13.43 25.48 -0.73
C ALA A 251 14.19 26.82 -0.87
N GLY A 252 13.54 27.84 -1.41
CA GLY A 252 14.03 29.23 -1.42
C GLY A 252 14.00 29.94 -0.06
N GLY A 253 13.51 29.28 1.01
CA GLY A 253 13.45 29.82 2.37
C GLY A 253 12.12 30.46 2.75
N ASN A 254 11.11 30.44 1.86
CA ASN A 254 9.80 31.02 2.14
C ASN A 254 8.97 30.10 3.05
N ASN A 255 9.12 30.26 4.37
CA ASN A 255 8.46 29.41 5.38
C ASN A 255 7.15 29.99 5.96
N ARG A 256 6.56 30.99 5.30
CA ARG A 256 5.26 31.57 5.68
C ARG A 256 4.31 31.57 4.49
N ILE A 257 3.04 31.25 4.72
CA ILE A 257 1.99 31.18 3.68
C ILE A 257 1.98 32.44 2.80
N GLY A 258 2.06 33.64 3.39
CA GLY A 258 2.07 34.88 2.62
C GLY A 258 3.30 35.04 1.70
N LEU A 259 4.46 34.55 2.13
CA LEU A 259 5.69 34.56 1.31
C LEU A 259 5.57 33.57 0.16
N ILE A 260 5.04 32.37 0.42
CA ILE A 260 4.81 31.34 -0.60
C ILE A 260 3.81 31.84 -1.63
N CYS A 261 2.68 32.42 -1.21
CA CYS A 261 1.69 33.00 -2.12
C CYS A 261 2.29 34.11 -3.01
N ASN A 262 3.12 34.99 -2.43
CA ASN A 262 3.75 36.08 -3.17
C ASN A 262 4.76 35.56 -4.20
N ASP A 263 5.58 34.58 -3.83
CA ASP A 263 6.61 33.99 -4.67
C ASP A 263 6.03 33.10 -5.79
N THR A 264 5.01 32.30 -5.46
CA THR A 264 4.40 31.33 -6.41
C THR A 264 3.23 31.89 -7.21
N GLY A 265 2.63 33.01 -6.79
CA GLY A 265 1.40 33.55 -7.36
C GLY A 265 0.14 32.73 -7.03
N LEU A 266 0.24 31.69 -6.18
CA LEU A 266 -0.89 30.86 -5.79
C LEU A 266 -1.75 31.55 -4.73
N SER A 267 -3.06 31.32 -4.79
CA SER A 267 -3.98 31.85 -3.78
C SER A 267 -3.77 31.14 -2.43
N LYS A 268 -4.15 31.82 -1.35
CA LYS A 268 -4.12 31.26 0.02
C LYS A 268 -5.04 30.04 0.20
N SER A 269 -5.99 29.81 -0.70
CA SER A 269 -6.83 28.60 -0.66
C SER A 269 -6.15 27.38 -1.27
N VAL A 270 -5.08 27.59 -2.05
CA VAL A 270 -4.29 26.54 -2.70
C VAL A 270 -3.02 26.22 -1.90
N VAL A 271 -2.42 27.22 -1.25
CA VAL A 271 -1.26 27.09 -0.34
C VAL A 271 -1.72 26.74 1.08
#